data_AF-A0A1M7CJ67-F1
#
_entry.id   AF-A0A1M7CJ67-F1
#
_cell.length_a   1.000
_cell.length_b   1.000
_cell.length_c   1.000
_cell.angle_alpha   90.00
_cell.angle_beta   90.00
_cell.angle_gamma   90.00
#
_symmetry.space_group_name_H-M   'P 1'
#
loop_
_entity.id
_entity.type
_entity.pdbx_description
1 polymer ?
#
loop_
_entity_poly.entity_id
_entity_poly.type
_entity_poly.pdbx_seq_one_letter_code
_entity_poly.pdbx_strand_id
1 'polypeptide(L)'
;MRLSTVILPIYRWHEQGREVWQRAEALGLHAAYTYDHLSWRTFRDGPWFGAIPTLTAAAAATERIRLGTLVTSVKPRSRITG
;
A
#
# COMPACT_ATOMS: atom_id res chain seq x y z
N MET A 1 1.81 20.87 -12.41
CA MET A 1 1.84 19.39 -12.47
C MET A 1 2.01 18.84 -11.06
N ARG A 2 1.37 17.72 -10.68
CA ARG A 2 1.48 17.09 -9.35
C ARG A 2 2.03 15.66 -9.51
N LEU A 3 3.10 15.33 -8.79
CA LEU A 3 3.75 14.01 -8.85
C LEU A 3 3.23 13.11 -7.73
N SER A 4 2.95 11.85 -8.04
CA SER A 4 2.48 10.82 -7.10
C SER A 4 3.27 9.53 -7.32
N THR A 5 3.18 8.58 -6.37
CA THR A 5 3.89 7.30 -6.46
C THR A 5 3.01 6.10 -6.14
N VAL A 6 3.45 4.91 -6.55
CA VAL A 6 2.91 3.62 -6.13
C VAL A 6 3.97 2.90 -5.29
N ILE A 7 3.60 2.49 -4.09
CA ILE A 7 4.44 1.68 -3.20
C ILE A 7 3.86 0.27 -3.16
N LEU A 8 4.66 -0.70 -3.59
CA LEU A 8 4.25 -2.10 -3.60
C LEU A 8 4.12 -2.62 -2.16
N PRO A 9 3.09 -3.45 -1.86
CA PRO A 9 2.86 -3.98 -0.53
C PRO A 9 3.77 -5.20 -0.26
N ILE A 10 5.06 -5.07 -0.55
CA ILE A 10 6.06 -6.14 -0.43
C ILE A 10 6.98 -5.94 0.78
N TYR A 11 6.97 -4.74 1.37
CA TYR A 11 7.84 -4.41 2.50
C TYR A 11 7.16 -4.75 3.82
N ARG A 12 7.83 -5.55 4.66
CA ARG A 12 7.40 -5.72 6.05
C ARG A 12 7.44 -4.37 6.75
N TRP A 13 6.38 -4.09 7.51
CA TRP A 13 6.17 -2.76 8.10
C TRP A 13 7.33 -2.30 8.99
N HIS A 14 7.78 -3.17 9.90
CA HIS A 14 8.83 -2.89 10.88
C HIS A 14 10.24 -2.90 10.31
N GLU A 15 10.45 -3.47 9.13
CA GLU A 15 11.77 -3.55 8.51
C GLU A 15 12.01 -2.35 7.60
N GLN A 16 11.07 -2.07 6.68
CA GLN A 16 11.27 -1.09 5.60
C GLN A 16 9.99 -0.33 5.26
N GLY A 17 8.80 -0.93 5.46
CA GLY A 17 7.54 -0.36 5.01
C GLY A 17 7.31 1.06 5.54
N ARG A 18 7.45 1.27 6.85
CA ARG A 18 7.25 2.59 7.46
C ARG A 18 8.11 3.69 6.83
N GLU A 19 9.40 3.42 6.65
CA GLU A 19 10.35 4.40 6.12
C GLU A 19 10.03 4.79 4.67
N VAL A 20 9.61 3.83 3.84
CA VAL A 20 9.25 4.08 2.43
C VAL A 20 8.05 5.03 2.33
N TRP A 21 7.01 4.82 3.16
CA TRP A 21 5.83 5.69 3.18
C TRP A 21 6.15 7.09 3.72
N GLN A 22 6.93 7.19 4.80
CA GLN A 22 7.37 8.48 5.34
C GLN A 22 8.25 9.25 4.35
N ARG A 23 9.10 8.55 3.60
CA ARG A 23 9.94 9.16 2.56
C ARG A 23 9.12 9.70 1.40
N ALA A 24 8.05 9.02 1.00
CA ALA A 24 7.14 9.54 -0.02
C ALA A 24 6.52 10.90 0.37
N GLU A 25 6.13 11.04 1.65
CA GLU A 25 5.65 12.31 2.19
C GLU A 25 6.77 13.37 2.30
N ALA A 26 7.95 12.98 2.81
CA ALA A 26 9.09 13.89 2.95
C ALA A 26 9.56 14.45 1.61
N LEU A 27 9.43 13.68 0.53
CA LEU A 27 9.72 14.12 -0.84
C LEU A 27 8.65 15.05 -1.43
N GLY A 28 7.57 15.34 -0.69
CA GLY A 28 6.51 16.25 -1.12
C GLY A 28 5.60 15.69 -2.21
N LEU A 29 5.50 14.35 -2.32
CA LEU A 29 4.60 13.72 -3.27
C LEU A 29 3.15 14.04 -2.95
N HIS A 30 2.34 14.22 -3.99
CA HIS A 30 0.96 14.61 -3.86
C HIS A 30 0.08 13.50 -3.26
N ALA A 31 0.33 12.26 -3.70
CA ALA A 31 -0.34 11.06 -3.22
C ALA A 31 0.59 9.84 -3.33
N ALA A 32 0.34 8.85 -2.49
CA ALA A 32 0.95 7.53 -2.55
C ALA A 32 -0.14 6.45 -2.60
N TYR A 33 0.03 5.47 -3.48
CA TYR A 33 -0.92 4.40 -3.69
C TYR A 33 -0.31 3.01 -3.44
N THR A 34 -1.14 2.00 -3.19
CA THR A 34 -0.74 0.59 -3.22
C THR A 34 -1.74 -0.26 -4.01
N TYR A 35 -1.35 -1.44 -4.47
CA TYR A 35 -2.25 -2.33 -5.22
C TYR A 35 -3.19 -3.11 -4.29
N ASP A 36 -4.46 -3.23 -4.67
CA ASP A 36 -5.47 -3.98 -3.90
C ASP A 36 -5.54 -5.47 -4.26
N HIS A 37 -4.81 -5.90 -5.29
CA HIS A 37 -4.74 -7.30 -5.69
C HIS A 37 -4.24 -8.17 -4.53
N LEU A 38 -4.75 -9.40 -4.41
CA LEU A 38 -4.32 -10.36 -3.39
C LEU A 38 -2.94 -10.99 -3.67
N SER A 39 -2.44 -10.88 -4.90
CA SER A 39 -1.13 -11.38 -5.29
C SER A 39 -0.72 -10.83 -6.66
N TRP A 40 0.59 -10.80 -6.92
CA TRP A 40 1.16 -10.52 -8.23
C TRP A 40 2.14 -11.65 -8.57
N ARG A 41 2.06 -12.18 -9.79
CA ARG A 41 2.75 -13.45 -10.16
C ARG A 41 4.26 -13.40 -9.94
N THR A 42 4.88 -12.26 -10.20
CA THR A 42 6.31 -11.98 -9.97
C THR A 42 6.73 -12.04 -8.49
N PHE A 43 5.80 -11.84 -7.55
CA PHE A 43 6.05 -11.84 -6.11
C PHE A 43 5.44 -13.06 -5.40
N ARG A 44 5.19 -14.14 -6.15
CA ARG A 44 4.59 -15.39 -5.64
C ARG A 44 5.27 -15.91 -4.36
N ASP A 45 6.61 -15.87 -4.33
CA ASP A 45 7.42 -16.46 -3.27
C ASP A 45 7.83 -15.43 -2.19
N GLY A 46 7.34 -14.19 -2.31
CA GLY A 46 7.63 -13.09 -1.41
C GLY A 46 6.38 -12.61 -0.65
N PRO A 47 6.56 -11.78 0.38
CA PRO A 47 5.44 -11.16 1.07
C PRO A 47 4.62 -10.30 0.12
N TRP A 48 3.29 -10.42 0.24
CA TRP A 48 2.32 -9.55 -0.42
C TRP A 48 1.25 -9.19 0.59
N PHE A 49 1.34 -7.98 1.16
CA PHE A 49 0.45 -7.49 2.20
C PHE A 49 -0.86 -6.97 1.61
N GLY A 50 -1.95 -7.12 2.36
CA GLY A 50 -3.24 -6.57 1.96
C GLY A 50 -3.20 -5.04 1.89
N ALA A 51 -3.87 -4.45 0.90
CA ALA A 51 -3.92 -3.00 0.72
C ALA A 51 -4.53 -2.27 1.92
N ILE A 52 -5.62 -2.78 2.50
CA ILE A 52 -6.27 -2.12 3.64
C ILE A 52 -5.33 -2.04 4.86
N PRO A 53 -4.74 -3.14 5.37
CA PRO A 53 -3.74 -3.04 6.45
C PRO A 53 -2.55 -2.14 6.11
N THR A 54 -2.07 -2.20 4.86
CA THR A 54 -0.94 -1.36 4.40
C THR A 54 -1.28 0.12 4.46
N LEU A 55 -2.44 0.51 3.94
CA LEU A 55 -2.90 1.90 3.93
C LEU A 55 -3.26 2.38 5.34
N THR A 56 -3.82 1.53 6.19
CA THR A 56 -4.06 1.85 7.60
C THR A 56 -2.74 2.15 8.33
N ALA A 57 -1.72 1.31 8.12
CA ALA A 57 -0.40 1.53 8.72
C ALA A 57 0.25 2.82 8.17
N ALA A 58 0.16 3.07 6.85
CA ALA A 58 0.64 4.30 6.24
C ALA A 58 -0.04 5.54 6.81
N ALA A 59 -1.37 5.51 6.96
CA ALA A 59 -2.15 6.60 7.54
C ALA A 59 -1.73 6.93 8.98
N ALA A 60 -1.29 5.93 9.75
CA ALA A 60 -0.78 6.13 11.10
C ALA A 60 0.65 6.69 11.15
N ALA A 61 1.40 6.66 10.04
CA ALA A 61 2.80 7.05 9.98
C ALA A 61 3.09 8.34 9.20
N THR A 62 2.08 8.89 8.51
CA THR A 62 2.16 10.10 7.69
C THR A 62 1.04 11.07 8.04
N GLU A 63 1.22 12.37 7.79
CA GLU A 63 0.28 13.40 8.27
C GLU A 63 -0.51 14.11 7.17
N ARG A 64 0.05 14.23 5.96
CA ARG A 64 -0.41 15.16 4.91
C ARG A 64 -0.53 14.52 3.54
N ILE A 65 0.27 13.49 3.23
CA ILE A 65 0.21 12.80 1.94
C ILE A 65 -1.15 12.11 1.78
N ARG A 66 -1.73 12.16 0.56
CA ARG A 66 -2.97 11.44 0.25
C ARG A 66 -2.66 9.96 0.02
N LEU A 67 -3.51 9.09 0.56
CA LEU A 67 -3.36 7.64 0.48
C LEU A 67 -4.52 7.03 -0.32
N GLY A 68 -4.25 5.98 -1.09
CA GLY A 68 -5.29 5.28 -1.82
C GLY A 68 -4.85 3.95 -2.44
N THR A 69 -5.78 3.25 -3.06
CA THR A 69 -5.47 2.08 -3.88
C THR A 69 -5.30 2.48 -5.34
N LEU A 70 -4.33 1.87 -6.03
CA LEU A 70 -4.23 1.95 -7.49
C LEU A 70 -4.71 0.62 -8.07
N VAL A 71 -5.66 0.70 -9.01
CA VAL A 71 -6.55 -0.38 -9.45
C VAL A 71 -7.47 -0.84 -8.31
N THR A 72 -8.78 -0.80 -8.59
CA THR A 72 -9.81 -1.43 -7.75
C THR A 72 -10.10 -2.79 -8.36
N SER A 73 -9.36 -3.82 -7.98
CA SER A 73 -9.73 -5.20 -8.25
C SER A 73 -10.95 -5.53 -7.42
N VAL A 74 -12.14 -5.46 -8.01
CA VAL A 74 -13.34 -6.07 -7.42
C VAL A 74 -13.19 -7.59 -7.47
N LYS A 75 -12.40 -8.18 -6.56
CA LYS A 75 -12.43 -9.61 -6.28
C LYS A 75 -13.43 -9.83 -5.15
N PRO A 76 -14.40 -10.75 -5.30
CA PRO A 76 -15.38 -11.01 -4.24
C PRO A 76 -14.64 -11.46 -2.97
N ARG A 77 -14.91 -10.78 -1.85
CA ARG A 77 -14.53 -11.29 -0.54
C ARG A 77 -15.45 -12.46 -0.23
N SER A 78 -14.91 -13.68 -0.20
CA SER A 78 -15.63 -14.83 0.36
C SER A 78 -16.01 -14.49 1.80
N ARG A 79 -17.30 -14.57 2.14
CA ARG A 79 -17.73 -14.57 3.53
C ARG A 79 -17.13 -15.81 4.19
N ILE A 80 -16.47 -15.64 5.33
CA ILE A 80 -16.27 -16.78 6.23
C ILE A 80 -17.64 -17.02 6.85
N THR A 81 -18.36 -18.04 6.39
CA THR A 81 -19.45 -18.67 7.14
C THR A 81 -18.81 -19.68 8.07
N GLY A 82 -18.81 -19.36 9.37
CA GLY A 82 -18.73 -20.32 10.47
C GLY A 82 -20.09 -20.36 11.16
#